data_AF-A0AA96N2V9-F1
#
_entry.id   AF-A0AA96N2V9-F1
#
_cell.length_a   1.000
_cell.length_b   1.000
_cell.length_c   1.000
_cell.angle_alpha   90.00
_cell.angle_beta   90.00
_cell.angle_gamma   90.00
#
_symmetry.space_group_name_H-M   'P 1'
#
loop_
_entity.id
_entity.type
_entity.pdbx_description
1 polymer ?
#
loop_
_entity_poly.entity_id
_entity_poly.type
_entity_poly.pdbx_seq_one_letter_code
_entity_poly.pdbx_strand_id
1 'polypeptide(L)'
;MNKQHFILLFLIINVFLLTACQISDFKKVVTADEKQDKVAPIQHITQSKDNVTLKIEKKQDEISLNELTITILNESKFALVPGERFAIEKNIDGVWYSVPIQLKALQKGDFFIRPEEAFAQTVSLDPYLENDLPPGKYRLVKFFGELMEPNSDNNRKKLILAVPFKVVRKSLSVE
;
A
#
# COMPACT_ATOMS: atom_id res chain seq x y z
N MET A 1 21.70 1.93 64.84
CA MET A 1 21.21 2.25 63.47
C MET A 1 20.41 3.53 63.53
N ASN A 2 20.94 4.62 62.94
CA ASN A 2 20.40 5.97 63.12
C ASN A 2 19.04 6.14 62.41
N LYS A 3 18.00 6.48 63.18
CA LYS A 3 16.63 6.73 62.69
C LYS A 3 16.57 7.75 61.53
N GLN A 4 17.52 8.69 61.48
CA GLN A 4 17.65 9.65 60.38
C GLN A 4 17.97 9.01 59.03
N HIS A 5 18.75 7.92 58.98
CA HIS A 5 19.05 7.24 57.71
C HIS A 5 17.85 6.46 57.16
N PHE A 6 16.98 5.93 58.05
CA PHE A 6 15.74 5.29 57.63
C PHE A 6 14.74 6.29 57.03
N ILE A 7 14.64 7.49 57.61
CA ILE A 7 13.76 8.55 57.10
C ILE A 7 14.26 9.07 55.74
N LEU A 8 15.59 9.20 55.58
CA LEU A 8 16.18 9.64 54.32
C LEU A 8 15.97 8.61 53.19
N LEU A 9 16.10 7.31 53.50
CA LEU A 9 15.86 6.24 52.52
C LEU A 9 14.41 6.19 52.06
N PHE A 10 13.46 6.45 52.97
CA PHE A 10 12.03 6.46 52.67
C PHE A 10 11.63 7.66 51.79
N LEU A 11 12.27 8.82 51.98
CA LEU A 11 12.05 10.00 51.12
C LEU A 11 12.57 9.80 49.70
N ILE A 12 13.72 9.14 49.52
CA ILE A 12 14.30 8.85 48.19
C ILE A 12 13.40 7.91 47.38
N ILE A 13 12.80 6.90 48.01
CA ILE A 13 11.89 5.96 47.34
C ILE A 13 10.60 6.64 46.87
N ASN A 14 10.06 7.61 47.63
CA ASN A 14 8.86 8.35 47.23
C ASN A 14 9.12 9.33 46.07
N VAL A 15 10.34 9.87 45.95
CA VAL A 15 10.72 10.73 44.81
C VAL A 15 10.78 9.94 43.49
N PHE A 16 11.19 8.66 43.53
CA PHE A 16 11.17 7.78 42.35
C PHE A 16 9.75 7.33 41.94
N LEU A 17 8.77 7.38 42.85
CA LEU A 17 7.37 7.02 42.54
C LEU A 17 6.58 8.16 41.90
N LEU A 18 7.07 9.40 41.93
CA LEU A 18 6.39 10.57 41.36
C LEU A 18 6.76 10.86 39.89
N THR A 19 7.78 10.21 39.32
CA THR A 19 8.16 10.37 37.90
C THR A 19 7.41 9.44 36.94
N ALA A 20 6.52 8.57 37.43
CA ALA A 20 5.78 7.62 36.60
C ALA A 20 4.53 8.21 35.89
N CYS A 21 4.17 9.48 36.14
CA CYS A 21 2.95 10.10 35.60
C CYS A 21 3.23 11.38 34.81
N GLN A 22 4.13 11.34 33.84
CA GLN A 22 4.13 12.27 32.70
C GLN A 22 4.44 11.53 31.40
N ILE A 23 3.65 10.50 31.09
CA ILE A 23 3.34 10.19 29.69
C ILE A 23 2.08 10.99 29.40
N SER A 24 2.31 12.25 29.03
CA SER A 24 1.30 13.03 28.35
C SER A 24 0.92 12.28 27.08
N ASP A 25 -0.37 12.32 26.75
CA ASP A 25 -0.96 11.89 25.50
C ASP A 25 -0.27 12.58 24.31
N PHE A 26 0.91 12.10 23.93
CA PHE A 26 1.35 12.19 22.55
C PHE A 26 0.41 11.27 21.81
N LYS A 27 -0.64 11.86 21.23
CA LYS A 27 -1.40 11.26 20.13
C LYS A 27 -0.38 10.92 19.05
N LYS A 28 0.20 9.73 19.16
CA LYS A 28 1.13 9.16 18.22
C LYS A 28 0.33 9.09 16.93
N VAL A 29 0.63 9.99 16.00
CA VAL A 29 0.17 9.85 14.63
C VAL A 29 0.87 8.61 14.13
N VAL A 30 0.18 7.47 14.23
CA VAL A 30 0.66 6.18 13.75
C VAL A 30 0.67 6.26 12.24
N THR A 31 1.79 6.68 11.69
CA THR A 31 2.04 6.67 10.24
C THR A 31 2.21 5.24 9.78
N ALA A 32 2.06 5.00 8.48
CA ALA A 32 2.20 3.68 7.88
C ALA A 32 3.55 2.98 8.15
N ASP A 33 4.59 3.74 8.53
CA ASP A 33 5.90 3.19 8.90
C ASP A 33 5.86 2.32 10.18
N GLU A 34 4.91 2.54 11.09
CA GLU A 34 4.76 1.72 12.31
C GLU A 34 3.78 0.55 12.17
N LYS A 35 3.01 0.45 11.07
CA LYS A 35 2.04 -0.64 10.83
C LYS A 35 2.54 -1.70 9.84
N GLN A 36 3.80 -1.63 9.41
CA GLN A 36 4.37 -2.44 8.34
C GLN A 36 4.98 -3.77 8.83
N ASP A 37 4.19 -4.56 9.57
CA ASP A 37 4.68 -5.83 10.12
C ASP A 37 4.51 -7.04 9.17
N LYS A 38 3.88 -6.85 8.00
CA LYS A 38 3.59 -7.95 7.07
C LYS A 38 4.36 -7.80 5.76
N VAL A 39 5.44 -8.57 5.65
CA VAL A 39 6.13 -8.81 4.38
C VAL A 39 5.11 -9.28 3.34
N ALA A 40 5.18 -8.70 2.14
CA ALA A 40 4.29 -9.05 1.05
C ALA A 40 4.47 -10.53 0.68
N PRO A 41 3.38 -11.26 0.39
CA PRO A 41 3.44 -12.70 0.14
C PRO A 41 4.23 -13.06 -1.13
N ILE A 42 4.33 -12.14 -2.09
CA ILE A 42 5.07 -12.34 -3.34
C ILE A 42 6.02 -11.15 -3.52
N GLN A 43 7.32 -11.39 -3.43
CA GLN A 43 8.31 -10.31 -3.56
C GLN A 43 8.52 -9.89 -5.02
N HIS A 44 8.50 -10.83 -5.95
CA HIS A 44 8.71 -10.57 -7.37
C HIS A 44 7.39 -10.67 -8.15
N ILE A 45 6.80 -9.51 -8.46
CA ILE A 45 5.61 -9.38 -9.31
C ILE A 45 5.99 -8.47 -10.47
N THR A 46 5.73 -8.93 -11.70
CA THR A 46 6.01 -8.18 -12.93
C THR A 46 4.82 -7.30 -13.31
N GLN A 47 5.08 -6.25 -14.09
CA GLN A 47 4.03 -5.42 -14.70
C GLN A 47 3.40 -6.08 -15.93
N SER A 48 4.02 -7.12 -16.49
CA SER A 48 3.52 -7.85 -17.66
C SER A 48 3.76 -9.35 -17.56
N LYS A 49 2.72 -10.14 -17.84
CA LYS A 49 2.75 -11.62 -17.86
C LYS A 49 1.58 -12.12 -18.72
N ASP A 50 1.79 -13.22 -19.44
CA ASP A 50 0.76 -13.90 -20.24
C ASP A 50 0.07 -12.95 -21.26
N ASN A 51 0.85 -12.02 -21.84
CA ASN A 51 0.40 -10.97 -22.76
C ASN A 51 -0.63 -10.00 -22.15
N VAL A 52 -0.63 -9.87 -20.83
CA VAL A 52 -1.39 -8.84 -20.11
C VAL A 52 -0.40 -7.88 -19.48
N THR A 53 -0.61 -6.58 -19.68
CA THR A 53 0.29 -5.54 -19.16
C THR A 53 -0.48 -4.50 -18.35
N LEU A 54 0.08 -4.13 -17.20
CA LEU A 54 -0.41 -3.06 -16.33
C LEU A 54 0.50 -1.82 -16.46
N LYS A 55 -0.09 -0.64 -16.69
CA LYS A 55 0.64 0.64 -16.84
C LYS A 55 -0.02 1.73 -15.99
N ILE A 56 0.76 2.72 -15.59
CA ILE A 56 0.25 3.99 -15.04
C ILE A 56 0.46 5.06 -16.12
N GLU A 57 -0.57 5.84 -16.42
CA GLU A 57 -0.55 6.78 -17.56
C GLU A 57 0.23 8.09 -17.29
N LYS A 58 0.45 8.45 -16.02
CA LYS A 58 1.17 9.68 -15.66
C LYS A 58 2.68 9.47 -15.56
N LYS A 59 3.43 10.49 -15.99
CA LYS A 59 4.89 10.60 -15.84
C LYS A 59 5.28 10.34 -14.39
N GLN A 60 6.26 9.46 -14.24
CA GLN A 60 6.75 8.78 -13.04
C GLN A 60 7.19 9.67 -11.86
N ASP A 61 7.08 11.01 -11.96
CA ASP A 61 7.86 11.91 -11.13
C ASP A 61 7.04 12.73 -10.13
N GLU A 62 5.74 12.95 -10.36
CA GLU A 62 4.89 13.70 -9.42
C GLU A 62 3.44 13.20 -9.43
N ILE A 63 3.14 12.21 -8.60
CA ILE A 63 1.76 11.99 -8.16
C ILE A 63 1.50 13.02 -7.07
N SER A 64 1.23 14.25 -7.52
CA SER A 64 0.78 15.36 -6.70
C SER A 64 -0.75 15.42 -6.59
N LEU A 65 -1.40 14.39 -7.14
CA LEU A 65 -2.84 14.28 -7.34
C LEU A 65 -3.31 13.00 -6.65
N ASN A 66 -4.45 13.10 -6.00
CA ASN A 66 -5.01 12.03 -5.16
C ASN A 66 -5.54 10.84 -5.98
N GLU A 67 -5.12 10.70 -7.23
CA GLU A 67 -5.63 9.71 -8.17
C GLU A 67 -4.52 9.16 -9.06
N LEU A 68 -4.62 7.86 -9.36
CA LEU A 68 -3.80 7.16 -10.35
C LEU A 68 -4.68 6.61 -11.45
N THR A 69 -4.33 6.91 -12.70
CA THR A 69 -4.93 6.26 -13.87
C THR A 69 -4.08 5.08 -14.29
N ILE A 70 -4.70 3.90 -14.31
CA ILE A 70 -4.06 2.62 -14.55
C ILE A 70 -4.64 2.04 -15.83
N THR A 71 -3.80 1.76 -16.81
CA THR A 71 -4.21 1.07 -18.04
C THR A 71 -3.90 -0.42 -17.92
N ILE A 72 -4.87 -1.25 -18.25
CA ILE A 72 -4.72 -2.69 -18.43
C ILE A 72 -4.77 -2.95 -19.94
N LEU A 73 -3.72 -3.54 -20.48
CA LEU A 73 -3.64 -3.96 -21.88
C LEU A 73 -3.77 -5.48 -21.94
N ASN A 74 -4.78 -5.97 -22.63
CA ASN A 74 -4.98 -7.39 -22.85
C ASN A 74 -4.59 -7.78 -24.28
N GLU A 75 -3.35 -8.15 -24.47
CA GLU A 75 -2.83 -8.67 -25.76
C GLU A 75 -2.92 -10.21 -25.82
N SER A 76 -3.62 -10.81 -24.85
CA SER A 76 -3.86 -12.25 -24.80
C SER A 76 -5.05 -12.63 -25.69
N LYS A 77 -5.23 -13.94 -25.88
CA LYS A 77 -6.37 -14.51 -26.62
C LYS A 77 -7.63 -14.71 -25.76
N PHE A 78 -7.57 -14.35 -24.47
CA PHE A 78 -8.63 -14.61 -23.50
C PHE A 78 -9.20 -13.31 -22.95
N ALA A 79 -10.47 -13.32 -22.58
CA ALA A 79 -11.05 -12.19 -21.86
C ALA A 79 -10.55 -12.16 -20.40
N LEU A 80 -10.35 -10.96 -19.86
CA LEU A 80 -9.95 -10.76 -18.46
C LEU A 80 -11.13 -10.29 -17.62
N VAL A 81 -11.25 -10.85 -16.42
CA VAL A 81 -12.09 -10.30 -15.36
C VAL A 81 -11.18 -9.56 -14.37
N PRO A 82 -11.05 -8.22 -14.47
CA PRO A 82 -10.30 -7.47 -13.48
C PRO A 82 -11.03 -7.50 -12.13
N GLY A 83 -10.34 -7.87 -11.05
CA GLY A 83 -10.92 -7.76 -9.71
C GLY A 83 -11.22 -6.30 -9.35
N GLU A 84 -12.20 -6.04 -8.49
CA GLU A 84 -12.58 -4.65 -8.13
C GLU A 84 -11.49 -3.85 -7.39
N ARG A 85 -10.58 -4.56 -6.72
CA ARG A 85 -9.66 -3.96 -5.74
C ARG A 85 -8.21 -4.01 -6.19
N PHE A 86 -7.44 -3.06 -5.69
CA PHE A 86 -5.98 -3.04 -5.74
C PHE A 86 -5.43 -3.12 -4.32
N ALA A 87 -4.32 -3.85 -4.16
CA ALA A 87 -3.49 -3.76 -2.96
C ALA A 87 -2.34 -2.78 -3.20
N ILE A 88 -1.86 -2.15 -2.15
CA ILE A 88 -0.66 -1.32 -2.17
C ILE A 88 0.44 -2.01 -1.37
N GLU A 89 1.65 -1.97 -1.91
CA GLU A 89 2.83 -2.48 -1.22
C GLU A 89 3.94 -1.43 -1.27
N LYS A 90 4.70 -1.30 -0.17
CA LYS A 90 5.82 -0.37 -0.03
C LYS A 90 7.13 -1.13 -0.16
N ASN A 91 8.09 -0.57 -0.86
CA ASN A 91 9.46 -1.07 -0.88
C ASN A 91 10.29 -0.38 0.20
N ILE A 92 10.87 -1.17 1.10
CA ILE A 92 11.80 -0.73 2.13
C ILE A 92 13.05 -1.59 1.97
N ASP A 93 14.17 -0.96 1.64
CA ASP A 93 15.47 -1.62 1.47
C ASP A 93 15.44 -2.86 0.56
N GLY A 94 14.65 -2.77 -0.53
CA GLY A 94 14.53 -3.85 -1.52
C GLY A 94 13.46 -4.90 -1.20
N VAL A 95 12.88 -4.87 0.00
CA VAL A 95 11.81 -5.80 0.42
C VAL A 95 10.45 -5.12 0.31
N TRP A 96 9.47 -5.84 -0.22
CA TRP A 96 8.08 -5.39 -0.34
C TRP A 96 7.26 -5.77 0.90
N TYR A 97 6.54 -4.80 1.45
CA TYR A 97 5.65 -4.94 2.60
C TYR A 97 4.23 -4.56 2.21
N SER A 98 3.25 -5.34 2.67
CA SER A 98 1.84 -5.03 2.46
C SER A 98 1.44 -3.81 3.25
N VAL A 99 0.84 -2.82 2.57
CA VAL A 99 0.20 -1.69 3.23
C VAL A 99 -1.25 -2.10 3.53
N PRO A 100 -1.76 -1.92 4.75
CA PRO A 100 -3.10 -2.38 5.15
C PRO A 100 -4.22 -1.48 4.59
N ILE A 101 -4.15 -1.16 3.29
CA ILE A 101 -5.07 -0.31 2.54
C ILE A 101 -5.47 -1.05 1.27
N GLN A 102 -6.77 -1.06 0.99
CA GLN A 102 -7.30 -1.58 -0.28
C GLN A 102 -7.96 -0.44 -1.04
N LEU A 103 -7.50 -0.22 -2.27
CA LEU A 103 -8.10 0.79 -3.14
C LEU A 103 -9.16 0.14 -4.01
N LYS A 104 -10.26 0.86 -4.24
CA LYS A 104 -11.28 0.49 -5.21
C LYS A 104 -11.10 1.34 -6.47
N ALA A 105 -11.31 0.73 -7.63
CA ALA A 105 -11.47 1.51 -8.86
C ALA A 105 -12.73 2.40 -8.74
N LEU A 106 -12.65 3.62 -9.26
CA LEU A 106 -13.78 4.56 -9.26
C LEU A 106 -14.90 4.10 -10.21
N GLN A 107 -14.55 3.39 -11.28
CA GLN A 107 -15.53 2.75 -12.15
C GLN A 107 -15.90 1.36 -11.62
N LYS A 108 -17.19 1.14 -11.42
CA LYS A 108 -17.77 -0.10 -10.91
C LYS A 108 -18.62 -0.76 -11.99
N GLY A 109 -18.40 -2.03 -12.25
CA GLY A 109 -19.21 -2.83 -13.16
C GLY A 109 -18.59 -4.20 -13.45
N ASP A 110 -19.44 -5.20 -13.68
CA ASP A 110 -19.05 -6.51 -14.21
C ASP A 110 -18.65 -6.32 -15.68
N PHE A 111 -17.39 -5.94 -15.91
CA PHE A 111 -16.85 -5.71 -17.24
C PHE A 111 -15.71 -6.68 -17.51
N PHE A 112 -15.73 -7.27 -18.71
CA PHE A 112 -14.67 -8.13 -19.21
C PHE A 112 -13.82 -7.32 -20.18
N ILE A 113 -12.50 -7.39 -20.02
CA ILE A 113 -11.57 -6.80 -20.99
C ILE A 113 -11.35 -7.84 -22.09
N ARG A 114 -11.82 -7.57 -23.31
CA ARG A 114 -11.73 -8.50 -24.44
C ARG A 114 -10.27 -8.69 -24.89
N PRO A 115 -9.98 -9.76 -25.65
CA PRO A 115 -8.73 -9.86 -26.37
C PRO A 115 -8.46 -8.60 -27.20
N GLU A 116 -7.22 -8.16 -27.22
CA GLU A 116 -6.71 -6.97 -27.93
C GLU A 116 -7.31 -5.64 -27.43
N GLU A 117 -7.99 -5.64 -26.29
CA GLU A 117 -8.60 -4.44 -25.70
C GLU A 117 -7.68 -3.80 -24.63
N ALA A 118 -7.77 -2.47 -24.53
CA ALA A 118 -7.19 -1.68 -23.46
C ALA A 118 -8.30 -1.11 -22.57
N PHE A 119 -8.09 -1.13 -21.26
CA PHE A 119 -9.04 -0.59 -20.29
C PHE A 119 -8.34 0.30 -19.26
N ALA A 120 -8.84 1.51 -19.07
CA ALA A 120 -8.32 2.45 -18.08
C ALA A 120 -9.19 2.48 -16.82
N GLN A 121 -8.56 2.37 -15.64
CA GLN A 121 -9.19 2.49 -14.34
C GLN A 121 -8.51 3.59 -13.54
N THR A 122 -9.30 4.52 -13.00
CA THR A 122 -8.82 5.49 -12.02
C THR A 122 -9.01 4.93 -10.61
N VAL A 123 -7.98 5.03 -9.77
CA VAL A 123 -8.05 4.75 -8.34
C VAL A 123 -7.75 6.03 -7.56
N SER A 124 -8.54 6.30 -6.53
CA SER A 124 -8.25 7.38 -5.59
C SER A 124 -7.31 6.88 -4.50
N LEU A 125 -6.28 7.66 -4.21
CA LEU A 125 -5.36 7.52 -3.08
C LEU A 125 -5.82 8.33 -1.86
N ASP A 126 -6.89 9.13 -1.97
CA ASP A 126 -7.47 9.80 -0.82
C ASP A 126 -8.31 8.84 0.05
N PRO A 127 -8.31 9.00 1.37
CA PRO A 127 -7.59 10.01 2.18
C PRO A 127 -6.16 9.58 2.59
N TYR A 128 -5.61 8.54 1.95
CA TYR A 128 -4.43 7.82 2.44
C TYR A 128 -3.11 8.55 2.21
N LEU A 129 -3.03 9.50 1.27
CA LEU A 129 -1.78 10.18 0.92
C LEU A 129 -1.11 10.93 2.08
N GLU A 130 -1.88 11.53 2.99
CA GLU A 130 -1.32 12.37 4.06
C GLU A 130 -0.76 11.54 5.23
N ASN A 131 -1.47 10.48 5.62
CA ASN A 131 -1.22 9.76 6.87
C ASN A 131 -0.77 8.31 6.67
N ASP A 132 -1.28 7.65 5.63
CA ASP A 132 -1.16 6.19 5.44
C ASP A 132 -0.23 5.80 4.26
N LEU A 133 0.22 6.77 3.46
CA LEU A 133 1.16 6.58 2.37
C LEU A 133 2.28 7.64 2.46
N PRO A 134 3.18 7.55 3.46
CA PRO A 134 4.33 8.44 3.55
C PRO A 134 5.19 8.38 2.28
N PRO A 135 6.02 9.39 2.00
CA PRO A 135 6.89 9.38 0.82
C PRO A 135 7.72 8.10 0.70
N GLY A 136 7.85 7.59 -0.51
CA GLY A 136 8.54 6.33 -0.75
C GLY A 136 8.23 5.68 -2.09
N LYS A 137 8.81 4.50 -2.29
CA LYS A 137 8.58 3.65 -3.45
C LYS A 137 7.45 2.67 -3.12
N TYR A 138 6.46 2.62 -4.00
CA TYR A 138 5.30 1.77 -3.86
C TYR A 138 5.04 1.00 -5.15
N ARG A 139 4.18 -0.02 -5.07
CA ARG A 139 3.56 -0.63 -6.23
C ARG A 139 2.09 -0.89 -5.98
N LEU A 140 1.29 -0.75 -7.03
CA LEU A 140 -0.09 -1.22 -7.05
C LEU A 140 -0.10 -2.66 -7.53
N VAL A 141 -0.73 -3.53 -6.77
CA VAL A 141 -0.90 -4.95 -7.11
C VAL A 141 -2.35 -5.18 -7.54
N LYS A 142 -2.52 -5.73 -8.74
CA LYS A 142 -3.82 -6.09 -9.31
C LYS A 142 -3.92 -7.60 -9.47
N PHE A 143 -5.02 -8.14 -8.94
CA PHE A 143 -5.41 -9.52 -9.14
C PHE A 143 -6.43 -9.56 -10.27
N PHE A 144 -6.08 -10.30 -11.31
CA PHE A 144 -7.02 -10.68 -12.36
C PHE A 144 -7.63 -12.01 -11.95
N GLY A 145 -8.94 -12.12 -12.13
CA GLY A 145 -9.66 -13.36 -11.91
C GLY A 145 -9.23 -14.43 -12.91
N GLU A 146 -10.10 -15.42 -13.08
CA GLU A 146 -9.86 -16.54 -13.97
C GLU A 146 -9.72 -16.05 -15.42
N LEU A 147 -8.61 -16.39 -16.07
CA LEU A 147 -8.55 -16.37 -17.53
C LEU A 147 -9.53 -17.46 -17.99
N MET A 148 -10.67 -17.07 -18.55
CA MET A 148 -11.66 -18.03 -19.03
C MET A 148 -11.14 -18.71 -20.29
N GLU A 149 -10.33 -19.77 -20.12
CA GLU A 149 -9.99 -20.71 -21.17
C GLU A 149 -11.21 -21.63 -21.41
N PRO A 150 -11.76 -21.72 -22.64
CA PRO A 150 -13.03 -22.44 -22.90
C PRO A 150 -13.05 -23.93 -22.53
N ASN A 151 -11.88 -24.56 -22.30
CA ASN A 151 -11.74 -26.03 -22.17
C ASN A 151 -10.75 -26.47 -21.06
N SER A 152 -10.49 -25.66 -20.04
CA SER A 152 -9.45 -25.99 -19.04
C SER A 152 -10.02 -26.74 -17.84
N ASP A 153 -9.82 -28.05 -17.82
CA ASP A 153 -10.01 -28.91 -16.65
C ASP A 153 -9.13 -28.42 -15.49
N ASN A 154 -9.77 -27.91 -14.43
CA ASN A 154 -9.29 -27.76 -13.05
C ASN A 154 -8.00 -26.96 -12.75
N ASN A 155 -7.28 -26.39 -13.71
CA ASN A 155 -6.06 -25.63 -13.44
C ASN A 155 -6.24 -24.12 -13.63
N ARG A 156 -6.92 -23.49 -12.66
CA ARG A 156 -7.21 -22.05 -12.65
C ARG A 156 -5.93 -21.23 -12.56
N LYS A 157 -5.48 -20.63 -13.68
CA LYS A 157 -4.34 -19.71 -13.69
C LYS A 157 -4.75 -18.37 -13.08
N LYS A 158 -4.21 -18.05 -11.91
CA LYS A 158 -4.33 -16.72 -11.30
C LYS A 158 -3.27 -15.80 -11.90
N LEU A 159 -3.69 -14.66 -12.44
CA LEU A 159 -2.81 -13.63 -12.95
C LEU A 159 -2.70 -12.48 -11.94
N ILE A 160 -1.47 -12.16 -11.55
CA ILE A 160 -1.16 -11.07 -10.62
C ILE A 160 -0.10 -10.22 -11.30
N LEU A 161 -0.38 -8.93 -11.42
CA LEU A 161 0.55 -7.94 -11.97
C LEU A 161 0.74 -6.81 -10.97
N ALA A 162 1.89 -6.13 -11.06
CA ALA A 162 2.17 -4.97 -10.25
C ALA A 162 2.84 -3.86 -11.06
N VAL A 163 2.45 -2.62 -10.79
CA VAL A 163 3.01 -1.43 -11.44
C VAL A 163 3.60 -0.49 -10.38
N PRO A 164 4.89 -0.09 -10.50
CA PRO A 164 5.54 0.75 -9.51
C PRO A 164 5.10 2.22 -9.62
N PHE A 165 5.07 2.91 -8.49
CA PHE A 165 4.86 4.35 -8.40
C PHE A 165 5.62 4.94 -7.20
N LYS A 166 5.75 6.27 -7.16
CA LYS A 166 6.43 6.98 -6.08
C LYS A 166 5.49 7.98 -5.43
N VAL A 167 5.45 8.00 -4.11
CA VAL A 167 4.80 9.07 -3.35
C VAL A 167 5.87 10.09 -2.96
N VAL A 168 5.60 11.36 -3.25
CA VAL A 168 6.46 12.50 -2.91
C VAL A 168 5.66 13.48 -2.05
N ARG A 169 6.29 14.14 -1.08
CA ARG A 169 5.65 15.26 -0.38
C ARG A 169 5.58 16.45 -1.34
N LYS A 170 4.41 17.05 -1.49
CA LYS A 170 4.30 18.43 -1.98
C LYS A 170 4.93 19.33 -0.92
N SER A 171 6.17 19.78 -1.11
CA SER A 171 6.63 20.98 -0.41
C SER A 171 5.91 22.17 -1.03
N LEU A 172 5.13 22.90 -0.24
CA LEU A 172 4.76 24.27 -0.61
C LEU A 172 6.06 25.07 -0.64
N SER A 173 6.58 25.31 -1.84
CA SER A 173 7.61 26.31 -2.05
C SER A 173 6.96 27.66 -1.78
N VAL A 174 7.28 28.25 -0.63
CA VAL A 174 7.07 29.68 -0.39
C VAL A 174 8.34 30.36 -0.88
N GLU A 175 8.23 31.08 -2.01
CA GLU A 175 9.17 32.17 -2.32
C GLU A 175 8.88 33.37 -1.40
#